data_AF-A0A1M5KEV3-F1
#
_entry.id   AF-A0A1M5KEV3-F1
#
_cell.length_a   1.000
_cell.length_b   1.000
_cell.length_c   1.000
_cell.angle_alpha   90.00
_cell.angle_beta   90.00
_cell.angle_gamma   90.00
#
_symmetry.space_group_name_H-M   'P 1'
#
loop_
_entity.id
_entity.type
_entity.pdbx_description
1 polymer ?
#
loop_
_entity_poly.entity_id
_entity_poly.type
_entity_poly.pdbx_seq_one_letter_code
_entity_poly.pdbx_strand_id
1 'polypeptide(L)' 'MILLCFSGIATLQAQVGINTSTPNASAAMDIVSTEKGILLPRMTTVQKSAIVAPAEGLLVYDTTLRCIAQNAGS' A
#
# COMPACT_ATOMS: atom_id res chain seq x y z
N MET A 1 -46.11 13.82 -15.65
CA MET A 1 -45.32 12.97 -14.74
C MET A 1 -43.89 12.99 -15.22
N ILE A 2 -43.06 13.87 -14.63
CA ILE A 2 -41.65 13.96 -15.00
C ILE A 2 -40.93 12.81 -14.28
N LEU A 3 -40.45 11.83 -15.04
CA LEU A 3 -39.73 10.69 -14.49
C LEU A 3 -38.27 11.12 -14.27
N LEU A 4 -37.95 11.57 -13.06
CA LEU A 4 -36.58 11.76 -12.61
C LEU A 4 -35.93 10.38 -12.52
N CYS A 5 -35.18 9.98 -13.55
CA CYS A 5 -34.30 8.82 -13.47
C CYS A 5 -33.21 9.13 -12.44
N PHE A 6 -33.38 8.60 -11.23
CA PHE A 6 -32.33 8.52 -10.22
C PHE A 6 -31.28 7.52 -10.74
N SER A 7 -30.38 7.98 -11.61
CA SER A 7 -29.20 7.20 -11.98
C SER A 7 -28.46 6.88 -10.70
N GLY A 8 -28.49 5.61 -10.28
CA GLY A 8 -27.77 5.14 -9.10
C GLY A 8 -26.31 5.55 -9.23
N ILE A 9 -25.83 6.34 -8.26
CA ILE A 9 -24.43 6.74 -8.20
C ILE A 9 -23.64 5.47 -7.87
N ALA A 10 -23.07 4.82 -8.88
CA ALA A 10 -22.12 3.75 -8.67
C ALA A 10 -20.82 4.36 -8.14
N THR A 11 -20.48 4.08 -6.88
CA THR A 11 -19.19 4.44 -6.31
C THR A 11 -18.11 3.62 -7.01
N LEU A 12 -17.36 4.24 -7.92
CA LEU A 12 -16.18 3.64 -8.51
C LEU A 12 -15.08 3.57 -7.44
N GLN A 13 -14.73 2.36 -7.01
CA GLN A 13 -13.63 2.14 -6.07
C GLN A 13 -12.29 2.22 -6.80
N ALA A 14 -11.41 3.15 -6.41
CA ALA A 14 -10.10 3.36 -7.01
C ALA A 14 -8.98 2.52 -6.34
N GLN A 15 -9.25 1.25 -6.07
CA GLN A 15 -8.30 0.33 -5.45
C GLN A 15 -7.37 -0.31 -6.48
N VAL A 16 -6.09 -0.49 -6.13
CA VAL A 16 -5.08 -1.10 -7.00
C VAL A 16 -4.98 -2.59 -6.70
N GLY A 17 -5.58 -3.43 -7.54
CA GLY A 17 -5.38 -4.88 -7.53
C GLY A 17 -4.22 -5.29 -8.44
N ILE A 18 -3.28 -6.08 -7.94
CA ILE A 18 -2.25 -6.73 -8.74
C ILE A 18 -2.46 -8.24 -8.69
N ASN A 19 -2.67 -8.84 -9.87
CA ASN A 19 -3.02 -10.26 -10.05
C ASN A 19 -4.30 -10.70 -9.31
N THR A 20 -5.21 -9.77 -9.01
CA THR A 20 -6.55 -10.05 -8.49
C THR A 20 -7.55 -9.07 -9.09
N SER A 21 -8.73 -9.56 -9.47
CA SER A 21 -9.86 -8.74 -9.90
C SER A 21 -10.82 -8.39 -8.75
N THR A 22 -10.62 -9.02 -7.59
CA THR A 22 -11.41 -8.80 -6.37
C THR A 22 -10.48 -8.45 -5.21
N PRO A 23 -9.88 -7.24 -5.19
CA PRO A 23 -9.11 -6.77 -4.04
C PRO A 23 -9.93 -6.82 -2.76
N ASN A 24 -9.26 -7.10 -1.64
CA ASN A 24 -9.88 -7.01 -0.33
C ASN A 24 -10.49 -5.60 -0.13
N ALA A 25 -11.75 -5.55 0.33
CA ALA A 25 -12.50 -4.30 0.47
C ALA A 25 -11.86 -3.31 1.47
N SER A 26 -11.01 -3.77 2.39
CA SER A 26 -10.28 -2.90 3.32
C SER A 26 -8.90 -2.46 2.81
N ALA A 27 -8.50 -2.85 1.59
CA ALA A 27 -7.18 -2.57 1.05
C ALA A 27 -7.23 -1.55 -0.10
N ALA A 28 -6.43 -0.49 0.02
CA ALA A 28 -6.20 0.43 -1.11
C ALA A 28 -5.32 -0.21 -2.21
N MET A 29 -4.47 -1.16 -1.82
CA MET A 29 -3.63 -1.96 -2.71
C MET A 29 -3.64 -3.41 -2.24
N ASP A 30 -3.99 -4.34 -3.13
CA ASP A 30 -4.00 -5.78 -2.86
C ASP A 30 -3.21 -6.52 -3.93
N ILE A 31 -2.25 -7.35 -3.50
CA ILE A 31 -1.34 -8.07 -4.39
C ILE A 31 -1.42 -9.54 -4.06
N VAL A 32 -1.83 -10.36 -5.03
CA VAL A 32 -1.88 -11.81 -4.89
C VAL A 32 -0.78 -12.44 -5.72
N SER A 33 0.06 -13.27 -5.11
CA SER A 33 1.06 -14.07 -5.82
C SER A 33 1.49 -15.26 -4.98
N THR A 34 1.72 -16.40 -5.63
CA THR A 34 2.30 -17.61 -5.00
C THR A 34 3.81 -17.73 -5.20
N GLU A 35 4.39 -16.90 -6.08
CA GLU A 35 5.78 -17.01 -6.52
C GLU A 35 6.62 -15.75 -6.27
N LYS A 36 5.98 -14.59 -6.12
CA LYS A 36 6.65 -13.29 -6.01
C LYS A 36 6.15 -12.53 -4.78
N GLY A 37 7.02 -11.67 -4.25
CA GLY A 37 6.70 -10.75 -3.16
C GLY A 37 6.86 -9.29 -3.57
N ILE A 38 6.72 -8.40 -2.60
CA ILE A 38 7.00 -6.97 -2.77
C ILE A 38 8.46 -6.72 -2.44
N LEU A 39 9.18 -6.03 -3.32
CA LEU A 39 10.52 -5.53 -3.00
C LEU A 39 10.40 -4.12 -2.42
N LEU A 40 10.54 -4.00 -1.11
CA LEU A 40 10.60 -2.72 -0.41
C LEU A 40 11.87 -1.94 -0.78
N PRO A 41 11.89 -0.59 -0.66
CA PRO A 41 13.11 0.19 -0.77
C PRO A 41 14.22 -0.36 0.13
N ARG A 42 15.42 -0.59 -0.43
CA ARG A 42 16.56 -1.19 0.26
C ARG A 42 17.62 -0.15 0.54
N MET A 43 18.03 -0.02 1.80
CA MET A 43 19.02 0.97 2.22
C MET A 43 19.74 0.53 3.50
N THR A 44 20.90 1.13 3.80
CA THR A 44 21.62 0.85 5.05
C THR A 44 20.91 1.47 6.25
N THR A 45 21.25 1.06 7.48
CA THR A 45 20.73 1.70 8.70
C THR A 45 21.00 3.20 8.71
N VAL A 46 22.17 3.64 8.26
CA VAL A 46 22.53 5.06 8.21
C VAL A 46 21.62 5.83 7.25
N GLN A 47 21.37 5.29 6.05
CA GLN A 47 20.48 5.92 5.07
C GLN A 47 19.04 5.98 5.56
N LYS A 48 18.54 4.90 6.18
CA LYS A 48 17.22 4.85 6.80
C LYS A 48 17.08 5.91 7.89
N SER A 49 18.03 6.01 8.81
CA SER A 49 18.03 6.99 9.90
C SER A 49 18.17 8.44 9.41
N ALA A 50 18.63 8.65 8.18
CA ALA A 50 18.73 9.96 7.55
C ALA A 50 17.42 10.42 6.88
N ILE A 51 16.38 9.59 6.83
CA ILE A 51 15.06 10.00 6.33
C ILE A 51 14.47 11.03 7.29
N VAL A 52 14.27 12.26 6.81
CA VAL A 52 13.68 13.35 7.59
C VAL A 52 12.16 13.17 7.64
N ALA A 53 11.58 13.22 8.84
CA ALA A 53 10.13 13.12 9.08
C ALA A 53 9.48 11.93 8.32
N PRO A 54 9.90 10.67 8.56
CA PRO A 54 9.29 9.53 7.89
C PRO A 54 7.80 9.47 8.22
N ALA A 55 6.96 9.22 7.21
CA ALA A 55 5.53 9.03 7.43
C ALA A 55 5.27 7.83 8.35
N GLU A 56 4.19 7.89 9.14
CA GLU A 56 3.74 6.75 9.93
C GLU A 56 3.37 5.59 9.01
N GLY A 57 3.79 4.37 9.38
CA GLY A 57 3.62 3.18 8.56
C GLY A 57 4.62 3.04 7.41
N LEU A 58 5.61 3.93 7.24
CA LEU A 58 6.64 3.79 6.20
C LEU A 58 7.43 2.49 6.38
N LEU A 59 7.51 1.68 5.31
CA LEU A 59 8.21 0.38 5.29
C LEU A 59 9.45 0.43 4.41
N VAL A 60 10.58 -0.06 4.93
CA VAL A 60 11.84 -0.23 4.19
C VAL A 60 12.53 -1.53 4.59
N TYR A 61 13.42 -2.04 3.74
CA TYR A 61 14.32 -3.13 4.10
C TYR A 61 15.71 -2.58 4.45
N ASP A 62 16.11 -2.77 5.70
CA ASP A 62 17.43 -2.38 6.19
C ASP A 62 18.47 -3.44 5.79
N THR A 63 19.40 -3.08 4.90
CA THR A 63 20.42 -4.01 4.38
C THR A 63 21.55 -4.27 5.36
N THR A 64 21.73 -3.41 6.37
CA THR A 64 22.73 -3.60 7.43
C THR A 64 22.22 -4.58 8.48
N LEU A 65 21.00 -4.38 8.96
CA LEU A 65 20.35 -5.25 9.95
C LEU A 65 19.63 -6.45 9.35
N ARG A 66 19.49 -6.48 8.01
CA ARG A 66 18.87 -7.56 7.23
C ARG A 66 17.42 -7.83 7.63
N CYS A 67 16.69 -6.78 8.03
CA CYS A 67 15.32 -6.87 8.50
C CYS A 67 14.43 -5.79 7.86
N ILE A 68 13.13 -6.04 7.88
CA ILE A 68 12.13 -5.01 7.55
C ILE A 68 12.03 -4.05 8.72
N ALA A 69 12.04 -2.74 8.42
CA ALA A 69 11.80 -1.68 9.39
C ALA A 69 10.51 -0.95 9.02
N GLN A 70 9.67 -0.70 10.04
CA GLN A 70 8.46 0.09 9.94
C GLN A 70 8.59 1.31 10.85
N ASN A 71 8.21 2.48 10.37
CA ASN A 71 7.94 3.59 11.26
C ASN A 71 6.59 3.36 11.96
N ALA A 72 6.59 3.06 13.26
CA ALA A 72 5.37 2.79 14.01
C ALA A 72 4.53 4.05 14.30
N GLY A 73 5.09 5.25 14.10
CA GLY A 73 4.51 6.48 14.60
C GLY A 73 4.78 6.67 16.10
N SER A 74 4.29 7.78 16.64
CA SER A 74 4.36 8.13 18.07
C SER A 74 3.04 7.86 18.77
#